data_AF-A0AA41PZL1-F1
#
_entry.id   AF-A0AA41PZL1-F1
#
_cell.length_a   1.000
_cell.length_b   1.000
_cell.length_c   1.000
_cell.angle_alpha   90.00
_cell.angle_beta   90.00
_cell.angle_gamma   90.00
#
_symmetry.space_group_name_H-M   'P 1'
#
loop_
_entity.id
_entity.type
_entity.pdbx_description
1 polymer ?
#
loop_
_entity_poly.entity_id
_entity_poly.type
_entity_poly.pdbx_seq_one_letter_code
_entity_poly.pdbx_strand_id
1 'polypeptide(L)'
;MYVVRTAEDSCLVYIGKAGPRQGKGIRGRLSVYATGKGAVSGLGEAAFNRALADADWVRGRLAALEAAGPSGAQQWARAAIDRAGLELCWATATDDAAARMLEKQCLVSLTGCGLWNVG
;
A
#
# COMPACT_ATOMS: atom_id res chain seq x y z
N MET A 1 -12.80 4.76 -4.51
CA MET A 1 -11.46 5.31 -4.21
C MET A 1 -11.15 4.99 -2.75
N TYR A 2 -9.88 4.83 -2.39
CA TYR A 2 -9.45 4.65 -1.01
C TYR A 2 -8.26 5.55 -0.70
N VAL A 3 -8.20 6.01 0.55
CA VAL A 3 -7.05 6.69 1.12
C VAL A 3 -6.48 5.85 2.25
N VAL A 4 -5.18 5.97 2.44
CA VAL A 4 -4.42 5.23 3.43
C VAL A 4 -3.69 6.22 4.31
N ARG A 5 -3.69 5.95 5.61
CA ARG A 5 -2.88 6.65 6.60
C ARG A 5 -2.02 5.67 7.37
N THR A 6 -0.93 6.17 7.93
CA THR A 6 -0.13 5.48 8.94
C THR A 6 -0.85 5.53 10.30
N ALA A 7 -0.85 4.41 11.03
CA ALA A 7 -1.51 4.30 12.32
C ALA A 7 -0.76 5.09 13.42
N GLU A 8 0.56 5.19 13.31
CA GLU A 8 1.42 5.81 14.32
C GLU A 8 1.21 7.33 14.43
N ASP A 9 1.23 8.05 13.31
CA ASP A 9 1.20 9.51 13.24
C ASP A 9 -0.07 10.05 12.55
N SER A 10 -0.97 9.18 12.11
CA SER A 10 -2.21 9.53 11.39
C SER A 10 -1.98 10.31 10.08
N CYS A 11 -0.76 10.30 9.52
CA CYS A 11 -0.46 10.99 8.27
C CYS A 11 -1.10 10.27 7.08
N LEU A 12 -1.72 11.03 6.16
CA LEU A 12 -2.18 10.47 4.89
C LEU A 12 -0.97 10.15 4.02
N VAL A 13 -0.86 8.89 3.61
CA VAL A 13 0.32 8.39 2.91
C VAL A 13 0.02 7.87 1.52
N TYR A 14 -1.21 7.49 1.18
CA TYR A 14 -1.47 6.96 -0.15
C TYR A 14 -2.92 7.13 -0.58
N ILE A 15 -3.11 7.34 -1.87
CA ILE A 15 -4.42 7.41 -2.51
C ILE A 15 -4.47 6.41 -3.66
N GLY A 16 -5.56 5.68 -3.79
CA GLY A 16 -5.73 4.80 -4.94
C GLY A 16 -7.17 4.52 -5.32
N LYS A 17 -7.34 4.05 -6.56
CA LYS A 17 -8.60 3.49 -7.02
C LYS A 17 -8.61 1.97 -7.09
N ALA A 18 -9.76 1.40 -6.74
CA ALA A 18 -10.09 0.01 -6.98
C ALA A 18 -11.14 -0.03 -8.10
N GLY A 19 -10.75 -0.59 -9.26
CA GLY A 19 -11.70 -0.89 -10.32
C GLY A 19 -12.51 -2.15 -10.02
N PRO A 20 -13.46 -2.53 -10.89
CA PRO A 20 -14.20 -3.78 -10.82
C PRO A 20 -13.26 -4.98 -11.10
N ARG A 21 -12.40 -5.32 -10.14
CA ARG A 21 -11.50 -6.48 -10.20
C ARG A 21 -12.30 -7.76 -10.04
N GLN A 22 -12.79 -8.35 -11.14
CA GLN A 22 -13.66 -9.53 -11.10
C GLN A 22 -14.83 -9.39 -10.10
N GLY A 23 -15.43 -8.18 -10.02
CA GLY A 23 -16.51 -7.88 -9.08
C GLY A 23 -16.10 -7.71 -7.61
N LYS A 24 -14.81 -7.85 -7.24
CA LYS A 24 -14.36 -7.76 -5.84
C LYS A 24 -14.05 -6.34 -5.34
N GLY A 25 -14.08 -5.34 -6.22
CA GLY A 25 -13.90 -3.92 -5.88
C GLY A 25 -12.70 -3.66 -4.96
N ILE A 26 -12.93 -2.90 -3.87
CA ILE A 26 -11.91 -2.59 -2.86
C ILE A 26 -11.34 -3.83 -2.19
N ARG A 27 -12.15 -4.85 -1.88
CA ARG A 27 -11.67 -6.09 -1.25
C ARG A 27 -10.66 -6.83 -2.14
N GLY A 28 -10.92 -6.88 -3.45
CA GLY A 28 -9.97 -7.44 -4.42
C GLY A 28 -8.72 -6.58 -4.62
N ARG A 29 -8.77 -5.29 -4.28
CA ARG A 29 -7.57 -4.45 -4.21
C ARG A 29 -6.73 -4.78 -2.98
N LEU A 30 -7.36 -4.82 -1.82
CA LEU A 30 -6.70 -5.07 -0.55
C LEU A 30 -6.11 -6.47 -0.44
N SER A 31 -6.76 -7.48 -1.01
CA SER A 31 -6.25 -8.86 -0.99
C SER A 31 -4.90 -9.00 -1.72
N VAL A 32 -4.62 -8.17 -2.73
CA VAL A 32 -3.32 -8.16 -3.42
C VAL A 32 -2.21 -7.68 -2.49
N TYR A 33 -2.49 -6.69 -1.64
CA TYR A 33 -1.53 -6.21 -0.64
C TYR A 33 -1.40 -7.21 0.52
N ALA A 34 -2.52 -7.73 1.02
CA ALA A 34 -2.53 -8.75 2.08
C ALA A 34 -1.90 -10.09 1.65
N THR A 35 -1.65 -10.34 0.37
CA THR A 35 -0.93 -11.54 -0.08
C THR A 35 0.50 -11.24 -0.54
N GLY A 36 0.95 -9.99 -0.47
CA GLY A 36 2.25 -9.56 -0.97
C GLY A 36 2.37 -9.56 -2.50
N LYS A 37 1.30 -9.88 -3.24
CA LYS A 37 1.26 -9.87 -4.71
C LYS A 37 1.38 -8.46 -5.30
N GLY A 38 1.21 -7.43 -4.47
CA GLY A 38 1.37 -6.02 -4.85
C GLY A 38 2.80 -5.48 -4.78
N ALA A 39 3.83 -6.32 -4.59
CA ALA A 39 5.22 -5.91 -4.35
C ALA A 39 5.80 -4.90 -5.35
N VAL A 40 5.29 -4.89 -6.59
CA VAL A 40 5.75 -4.04 -7.71
C VAL A 40 4.62 -3.19 -8.29
N SER A 41 3.59 -2.87 -7.49
CA SER A 41 2.57 -1.91 -7.92
C SER A 41 1.89 -1.16 -6.77
N GLY A 42 1.71 0.15 -6.95
CA GLY A 42 0.89 1.01 -6.10
C GLY A 42 1.31 0.96 -4.63
N LEU A 43 0.35 0.88 -3.71
CA LEU A 43 0.61 0.85 -2.27
C LEU A 43 1.60 -0.24 -1.84
N GLY A 44 1.53 -1.42 -2.47
CA GLY A 44 2.39 -2.56 -2.13
C GLY A 44 3.86 -2.28 -2.39
N GLU A 45 4.16 -1.76 -3.57
CA GLU A 45 5.51 -1.30 -3.94
C GLU A 45 5.95 -0.12 -3.10
N ALA A 46 5.06 0.85 -2.88
CA ALA A 46 5.37 2.03 -2.09
C ALA A 46 5.77 1.70 -0.65
N ALA A 47 5.07 0.75 -0.02
CA ALA A 47 5.41 0.22 1.30
C ALA A 47 6.68 -0.64 1.25
N PHE A 48 6.84 -1.47 0.22
CA PHE A 48 7.99 -2.35 0.11
C PHE A 48 9.30 -1.58 -0.09
N ASN A 49 9.33 -0.58 -0.96
CA ASN A 49 10.49 0.28 -1.18
C ASN A 49 10.89 1.03 0.10
N ARG A 50 9.92 1.49 0.89
CA ARG A 50 10.18 2.12 2.20
C ARG A 50 10.76 1.15 3.21
N ALA A 51 10.25 -0.08 3.26
CA ALA A 51 10.80 -1.11 4.13
C ALA A 51 12.23 -1.49 3.72
N LEU A 52 12.50 -1.62 2.41
CA LEU A 52 13.84 -1.90 1.89
C LEU A 52 14.83 -0.76 2.13
N ALA A 53 14.36 0.48 2.22
CA ALA A 53 15.19 1.64 2.57
C ALA A 53 15.52 1.71 4.08
N ASP A 54 14.87 0.92 4.93
CA ASP A 54 15.15 0.85 6.37
C ASP A 54 16.14 -0.28 6.68
N ALA A 55 17.37 0.12 7.03
CA ALA A 55 18.46 -0.81 7.34
C ALA A 55 18.18 -1.68 8.57
N ASP A 56 17.45 -1.17 9.58
CA ASP A 56 17.13 -1.93 10.78
C ASP A 56 16.11 -3.02 10.45
N TRP A 57 15.11 -2.69 9.64
CA TRP A 57 14.15 -3.67 9.15
C TRP A 57 14.81 -4.76 8.29
N VAL A 58 15.70 -4.37 7.37
CA VAL A 58 16.45 -5.33 6.52
C VAL A 58 17.33 -6.25 7.37
N ARG A 59 18.01 -5.72 8.40
CA ARG A 59 18.77 -6.53 9.35
C ARG A 59 17.88 -7.52 10.10
N GLY A 60 16.68 -7.11 10.52
CA GLY A 60 15.69 -8.01 11.11
C GLY A 60 15.23 -9.12 10.15
N ARG A 61 15.07 -8.82 8.85
CA ARG A 61 14.75 -9.83 7.82
C ARG A 61 15.89 -10.81 7.59
N LEU A 62 17.14 -10.36 7.63
CA LEU A 62 18.32 -11.22 7.53
C LEU A 62 18.40 -12.19 8.71
N ALA A 63 18.24 -11.71 9.93
CA ALA A 63 18.22 -12.57 11.12
C ALA A 63 17.09 -13.64 11.04
N ALA A 64 15.91 -13.26 10.54
CA ALA A 64 14.82 -14.21 10.32
C ALA A 64 15.16 -15.27 9.25
N LEU A 65 15.87 -14.88 8.19
CA LEU A 65 16.34 -15.80 7.15
C LEU A 65 17.34 -16.81 7.72
N GLU A 66 18.30 -16.35 8.52
CA GLU A 66 19.30 -17.19 9.16
C GLU A 66 18.68 -18.18 10.15
N ALA A 67 17.65 -17.74 10.90
CA ALA A 67 17.01 -18.57 11.93
C ALA A 67 15.97 -19.55 11.39
N ALA A 68 15.11 -19.13 10.45
CA ALA A 68 13.94 -19.89 10.00
C ALA A 68 14.03 -20.35 8.53
N GLY A 69 15.10 -19.98 7.83
CA GLY A 69 15.31 -20.31 6.42
C GLY A 69 14.75 -19.24 5.46
N PRO A 70 14.89 -19.48 4.13
CA PRO A 70 14.55 -18.50 3.11
C PRO A 70 13.05 -18.17 3.09
N SER A 71 12.74 -16.91 2.79
CA SER A 71 11.37 -16.44 2.56
C SER A 71 11.24 -15.83 1.16
N GLY A 72 10.11 -16.06 0.52
CA GLY A 72 9.86 -15.60 -0.84
C GLY A 72 9.57 -14.10 -0.93
N ALA A 73 9.72 -13.52 -2.13
CA ALA A 73 9.46 -12.10 -2.35
C ALA A 73 8.06 -11.63 -1.90
N GLN A 74 7.02 -12.45 -2.11
CA GLN A 74 5.66 -12.13 -1.63
C GLN A 74 5.59 -12.03 -0.10
N GLN A 75 6.34 -12.88 0.62
CA GLN A 75 6.36 -12.84 2.08
C GLN A 75 7.08 -11.59 2.59
N TRP A 76 8.15 -11.16 1.92
CA TRP A 76 8.83 -9.89 2.21
C TRP A 76 7.93 -8.69 1.96
N ALA A 77 7.25 -8.65 0.80
CA ALA A 77 6.32 -7.59 0.47
C ALA A 77 5.12 -7.55 1.44
N ARG A 78 4.63 -8.72 1.88
CA ARG A 78 3.59 -8.78 2.92
C ARG A 78 4.10 -8.24 4.25
N ALA A 79 5.30 -8.64 4.68
CA ALA A 79 5.92 -8.15 5.90
C ALA A 79 6.15 -6.63 5.87
N ALA A 80 6.43 -6.06 4.71
CA ALA A 80 6.54 -4.61 4.53
C ALA A 80 5.20 -3.89 4.73
N ILE A 81 4.09 -4.47 4.26
CA ILE A 81 2.74 -3.96 4.52
C ILE A 81 2.41 -4.05 6.02
N ASP A 82 2.70 -5.18 6.67
CA ASP A 82 2.44 -5.37 8.09
C ASP A 82 3.28 -4.37 8.93
N ARG A 83 4.57 -4.17 8.58
CA ARG A 83 5.46 -3.17 9.20
C ARG A 83 4.91 -1.75 9.07
N ALA A 84 4.34 -1.41 7.92
CA ALA A 84 3.91 -0.05 7.62
C ALA A 84 2.72 0.43 8.49
N GLY A 85 2.06 -0.46 9.23
CA GLY A 85 1.01 -0.07 10.20
C GLY A 85 -0.09 0.76 9.55
N LEU A 86 -0.66 0.28 8.44
CA LEU A 86 -1.54 1.08 7.59
C LEU A 86 -3.01 0.92 7.98
N GLU A 87 -3.73 2.04 7.99
CA GLU A 87 -5.18 2.09 8.08
C GLU A 87 -5.76 2.70 6.81
N LEU A 88 -6.96 2.26 6.42
CA LEU A 88 -7.59 2.75 5.20
C LEU A 88 -9.06 3.10 5.39
N CYS A 89 -9.52 4.07 4.63
CA CYS A 89 -10.94 4.31 4.41
C CYS A 89 -11.21 4.42 2.91
N TRP A 90 -12.45 4.14 2.50
CA TRP A 90 -12.82 4.14 1.10
C TRP A 90 -14.20 4.74 0.88
N ALA A 91 -14.37 5.32 -0.30
CA ALA A 91 -15.64 5.82 -0.80
C ALA A 91 -15.99 5.12 -2.12
N THR A 92 -17.27 4.80 -2.31
CA THR A 92 -17.81 4.34 -3.58
C THR A 92 -17.99 5.53 -4.53
N ALA A 93 -17.86 5.28 -5.83
CA ALA A 93 -18.17 6.23 -6.89
C ALA A 93 -19.17 5.58 -7.85
N THR A 94 -19.97 6.38 -8.53
CA THR A 94 -21.03 5.91 -9.45
C THR A 94 -20.46 5.13 -10.63
N ASP A 95 -19.29 5.54 -11.11
CA ASP A 95 -18.60 4.97 -12.26
C ASP A 95 -17.07 5.22 -12.18
N ASP A 96 -16.32 4.69 -13.15
CA ASP A 96 -14.86 4.86 -13.19
C ASP A 96 -14.44 6.31 -13.47
N ALA A 97 -15.25 7.11 -14.18
CA ALA A 97 -14.94 8.52 -14.45
C ALA A 97 -15.02 9.35 -13.16
N ALA A 98 -16.09 9.17 -12.38
CA ALA A 98 -16.27 9.76 -11.06
C ALA A 98 -15.16 9.29 -10.10
N ALA A 99 -14.78 8.01 -10.13
CA ALA A 99 -13.69 7.49 -9.30
C ALA A 99 -12.34 8.14 -9.63
N ARG A 100 -12.02 8.33 -10.93
CA ARG A 100 -10.79 9.00 -11.38
C ARG A 100 -10.79 10.49 -11.04
N MET A 101 -11.93 11.16 -11.21
CA MET A 101 -12.07 12.57 -10.86
C MET A 101 -11.83 12.79 -9.36
N LEU A 102 -12.44 11.95 -8.52
CA LEU A 102 -12.27 12.00 -7.07
C LEU A 102 -10.82 11.71 -6.67
N GLU A 103 -10.19 10.67 -7.24
CA GLU A 103 -8.76 10.37 -7.00
C GLU A 103 -7.87 11.57 -7.37
N LYS A 104 -8.08 12.17 -8.54
CA LYS A 104 -7.34 13.35 -8.99
C LYS A 104 -7.52 14.54 -8.05
N GLN A 105 -8.75 14.83 -7.62
CA GLN A 105 -9.04 15.93 -6.69
C GLN A 105 -8.35 15.72 -5.33
N CYS A 106 -8.35 14.49 -4.81
CA CYS A 106 -7.66 14.17 -3.56
C CYS A 106 -6.14 14.28 -3.71
N LEU A 107 -5.56 13.79 -4.81
CA LEU A 107 -4.12 13.92 -5.09
C LEU A 107 -3.69 15.40 -5.13
N VAL A 108 -4.46 16.26 -5.82
CA VAL A 108 -4.18 17.70 -5.87
C VAL A 108 -4.30 18.32 -4.48
N SER A 109 -5.36 18.00 -3.73
CA SER A 109 -5.61 18.58 -2.41
C SER A 109 -4.59 18.17 -1.36
N LEU A 110 -3.94 17.02 -1.54
CA LEU A 110 -2.95 16.45 -0.63
C LEU A 110 -1.52 16.61 -1.14
N THR A 111 -1.31 17.50 -2.12
CA THR A 111 0.01 17.87 -2.60
C THR A 111 0.82 18.44 -1.43
N GLY A 112 2.05 17.96 -1.25
CA GLY A 112 2.93 18.39 -0.15
C GLY A 112 2.74 17.62 1.16
N CYS A 113 1.74 16.74 1.29
CA CYS A 113 1.53 15.90 2.48
C CYS A 113 2.46 14.68 2.57
N GLY A 114 3.50 14.59 1.73
CA GLY A 114 4.44 13.46 1.76
C GLY A 114 3.83 12.14 1.26
N LEU A 115 2.85 12.18 0.35
CA LEU A 115 2.23 10.98 -0.23
C LEU A 115 3.27 10.05 -0.85
N TRP A 116 3.01 8.76 -0.70
CA TRP A 116 3.81 7.66 -1.21
C TRP A 116 3.45 7.26 -2.64
N ASN A 117 2.42 7.89 -3.21
CA ASN A 117 2.12 7.80 -4.63
C ASN A 117 3.37 8.17 -5.44
N VAL A 118 3.87 7.23 -6.24
CA VAL A 118 4.87 7.53 -7.28
C VAL A 118 4.20 8.38 -8.35
N GLY A 119 4.81 9.52 -8.65
CA GLY A 119 4.36 10.48 -9.67
C GLY A 119 4.44 9.92 -11.08
#